data_AF-F8FD69-F1
#
_entry.id   AF-F8FD69-F1
#
_cell.length_a   1.000
_cell.length_b   1.000
_cell.length_c   1.000
_cell.angle_alpha   90.00
_cell.angle_beta   90.00
_cell.angle_gamma   90.00
#
_symmetry.space_group_name_H-M   'P 1'
#
loop_
_entity.id
_entity.type
_entity.pdbx_description
1 polymer ?
#
loop_
_entity_poly.entity_id
_entity_poly.type
_entity_poly.pdbx_seq_one_letter_code
_entity_poly.pdbx_strand_id
1 'polypeptide(L)'
;MTTNSQHAALNEFAEWIPWVRDVRERGRAVWLEPISPGTWSLREVLTHIMHWDCNSMEVMIPNMAEGAFFVDIEENNRQAHGRRSSTRIGMR
;
A
#
# COMPACT_ATOMS: atom_id res chain seq x y z
N MET A 1 -9.91 -34.22 -7.09
CA MET A 1 -9.44 -33.00 -7.78
C MET A 1 -8.98 -32.03 -6.70
N THR A 2 -7.68 -31.92 -6.47
CA THR A 2 -7.11 -30.97 -5.50
C THR A 2 -6.94 -29.64 -6.22
N THR A 3 -7.80 -28.66 -5.94
CA THR A 3 -7.59 -27.29 -6.39
C THR A 3 -6.30 -26.77 -5.76
N ASN A 4 -5.43 -26.27 -6.63
CA ASN A 4 -4.08 -25.83 -6.35
C ASN A 4 -4.11 -24.66 -5.34
N SER A 5 -3.69 -24.90 -4.09
CA SER A 5 -3.77 -23.91 -2.99
C SER A 5 -2.72 -22.78 -3.08
N GLN A 6 -1.96 -22.72 -4.18
CA GLN A 6 -0.81 -21.83 -4.32
C GLN A 6 -1.20 -20.36 -4.57
N HIS A 7 -2.46 -20.08 -4.92
CA HIS A 7 -2.92 -18.73 -5.27
C HIS A 7 -3.96 -18.13 -4.31
N ALA A 8 -4.19 -18.75 -3.14
CA ALA A 8 -5.21 -18.29 -2.20
C ALA A 8 -5.01 -16.81 -1.80
N ALA A 9 -3.77 -16.43 -1.48
CA ALA A 9 -3.43 -15.04 -1.13
C ALA A 9 -3.63 -14.06 -2.30
N LEU A 10 -3.30 -14.47 -3.53
CA LEU A 10 -3.53 -13.63 -4.72
C LEU A 10 -5.01 -13.42 -4.99
N ASN A 11 -5.83 -14.45 -4.77
CA ASN A 11 -7.28 -14.34 -4.90
C ASN A 11 -7.86 -13.40 -3.83
N GLU A 12 -7.42 -13.52 -2.58
CA GLU A 12 -7.81 -12.61 -1.50
C GLU A 12 -7.45 -11.15 -1.82
N PHE A 13 -6.25 -10.90 -2.36
CA PHE A 13 -5.88 -9.55 -2.82
C PHE A 13 -6.73 -9.06 -3.99
N ALA A 14 -7.10 -9.94 -4.92
CA ALA A 14 -7.95 -9.58 -6.05
C ALA A 14 -9.36 -9.15 -5.62
N GLU A 15 -9.87 -9.65 -4.49
CA GLU A 15 -11.18 -9.26 -3.94
C GLU A 15 -11.24 -7.78 -3.51
N TRP A 16 -10.09 -7.12 -3.30
CA TRP A 16 -10.04 -5.69 -2.97
C TRP A 16 -10.18 -4.77 -4.19
N ILE A 17 -9.95 -5.29 -5.40
CA ILE A 17 -9.97 -4.49 -6.63
C ILE A 17 -11.31 -3.76 -6.83
N PRO A 18 -12.50 -4.40 -6.69
CA PRO A 18 -13.78 -3.71 -6.83
C PRO A 18 -13.94 -2.57 -5.82
N TRP A 19 -13.51 -2.76 -4.58
CA TRP A 19 -13.60 -1.74 -3.54
C TRP A 19 -12.69 -0.54 -3.82
N VAL A 20 -11.44 -0.77 -4.25
CA VAL A 20 -10.53 0.33 -4.62
C VAL A 20 -11.09 1.12 -5.82
N ARG A 21 -11.73 0.44 -6.78
CA ARG A 21 -12.40 1.11 -7.90
C ARG A 21 -13.57 1.97 -7.41
N ASP A 22 -14.39 1.48 -6.50
CA ASP A 22 -15.49 2.24 -5.91
C ASP A 22 -14.97 3.48 -5.16
N VAL A 23 -13.91 3.34 -4.36
CA VAL A 23 -13.26 4.46 -3.66
C VAL A 23 -12.82 5.57 -4.62
N ARG A 24 -12.28 5.21 -5.79
CA ARG A 24 -11.87 6.18 -6.80
C ARG A 24 -13.06 7.03 -7.29
N GLU A 25 -14.26 6.46 -7.38
CA GLU A 25 -15.46 7.15 -7.86
C GLU A 25 -16.13 8.03 -6.77
N ARG A 26 -15.82 7.82 -5.48
CA ARG A 26 -16.42 8.57 -4.34
C ARG A 26 -15.97 10.03 -4.20
N GLY A 27 -15.00 10.47 -5.01
CA GLY A 27 -14.59 11.88 -5.10
C GLY A 27 -13.60 12.36 -4.04
N ARG A 28 -13.10 13.59 -4.23
CA ARG A 28 -11.95 14.14 -3.48
C ARG A 28 -12.20 14.32 -1.98
N ALA A 29 -13.43 14.63 -1.56
CA ALA A 29 -13.77 14.84 -0.16
C ALA A 29 -13.55 13.55 0.65
N VAL A 30 -14.13 12.44 0.20
CA VAL A 30 -13.95 11.12 0.83
C VAL A 30 -12.47 10.68 0.81
N TRP A 31 -11.74 11.03 -0.25
CA TRP A 31 -10.33 10.69 -0.37
C TRP A 31 -9.44 11.36 0.69
N LEU A 32 -9.75 12.61 1.03
CA LEU A 32 -8.91 13.44 1.92
C LEU A 32 -9.43 13.53 3.35
N GLU A 33 -10.66 13.10 3.61
CA GLU A 33 -11.23 13.11 4.95
C GLU A 33 -10.53 12.07 5.84
N PRO A 34 -10.02 12.47 7.02
CA PRO A 34 -9.60 11.54 8.06
C PRO A 34 -10.74 10.57 8.43
N ILE A 35 -10.43 9.29 8.64
CA ILE A 35 -11.43 8.30 9.09
C ILE A 35 -12.11 8.76 10.39
N SER A 36 -11.36 9.44 11.25
CA SER A 36 -11.81 10.10 12.47
C SER A 36 -10.83 11.23 12.86
N PRO A 37 -11.18 12.12 13.80
CA PRO A 37 -10.27 13.19 14.24
C PRO A 37 -8.92 12.64 14.71
N GLY A 38 -7.83 13.14 14.13
CA GLY A 38 -6.47 12.74 14.47
C GLY A 38 -5.98 11.43 13.81
N THR A 39 -6.79 10.78 12.97
CA THR A 39 -6.36 9.60 12.21
C THR A 39 -6.03 9.93 10.77
N TRP A 40 -5.54 8.94 10.03
CA TRP A 40 -5.23 9.10 8.62
C TRP A 40 -6.50 9.17 7.78
N SER A 41 -6.42 9.92 6.69
CA SER A 41 -7.38 9.89 5.59
C SER A 41 -7.24 8.62 4.76
N LEU A 42 -8.26 8.33 3.96
CA LEU A 42 -8.23 7.19 3.03
C LEU A 42 -7.03 7.26 2.07
N ARG A 43 -6.71 8.46 1.57
CA ARG A 43 -5.50 8.73 0.78
C ARG A 43 -4.24 8.30 1.50
N GLU A 44 -4.11 8.67 2.77
CA GLU A 44 -2.90 8.44 3.55
C GLU A 44 -2.68 6.97 3.86
N VAL A 45 -3.77 6.25 4.19
CA VAL A 45 -3.74 4.79 4.38
C VAL A 45 -3.29 4.10 3.10
N LEU A 46 -3.94 4.38 1.97
CA LEU A 46 -3.65 3.69 0.71
C LEU A 46 -2.26 4.06 0.17
N THR A 47 -1.84 5.33 0.28
CA THR A 47 -0.47 5.74 -0.11
C THR A 47 0.59 5.01 0.72
N HIS A 48 0.32 4.74 1.98
CA HIS A 48 1.25 4.02 2.85
C HIS A 48 1.37 2.54 2.48
N ILE A 49 0.25 1.87 2.24
CA ILE A 49 0.22 0.48 1.79
C ILE A 49 0.97 0.37 0.45
N MET A 50 0.65 1.24 -0.51
CA MET A 50 1.35 1.28 -1.80
C MET A 50 2.86 1.51 -1.67
N HIS A 51 3.30 2.33 -0.70
CA HIS A 51 4.72 2.54 -0.46
C HIS A 51 5.42 1.27 0.02
N TRP A 52 4.77 0.51 0.90
CA TRP A 52 5.25 -0.80 1.35
C TRP A 52 5.27 -1.82 0.21
N ASP A 53 4.28 -1.81 -0.69
CA ASP A 53 4.29 -2.67 -1.88
C ASP A 53 5.47 -2.34 -2.80
N CYS A 54 5.71 -1.05 -3.08
CA CYS A 54 6.87 -0.60 -3.85
C CYS A 54 8.19 -0.99 -3.18
N ASN A 55 8.33 -0.73 -1.87
CA ASN A 55 9.56 -1.10 -1.14
C ASN A 55 9.78 -2.62 -1.17
N SER A 56 8.72 -3.41 -1.01
CA SER A 56 8.79 -4.88 -1.08
C SER A 56 9.28 -5.34 -2.45
N MET A 57 8.72 -4.80 -3.52
CA MET A 57 9.02 -5.18 -4.89
C MET A 57 10.41 -4.68 -5.36
N GLU A 58 10.81 -3.48 -4.96
CA GLU A 58 12.01 -2.80 -5.48
C GLU A 58 13.24 -3.00 -4.58
N VAL A 59 13.03 -3.22 -3.28
CA VAL A 59 14.12 -3.31 -2.29
C VAL A 59 14.14 -4.68 -1.62
N MET A 60 13.07 -5.09 -0.95
CA MET A 60 13.12 -6.28 -0.09
C MET A 60 13.30 -7.57 -0.87
N ILE A 61 12.43 -7.85 -1.85
CA ILE A 61 12.47 -9.08 -2.64
C ILE A 61 13.77 -9.19 -3.45
N PRO A 62 14.23 -8.14 -4.17
CA PRO A 62 15.48 -8.22 -4.92
C PRO A 62 16.74 -8.42 -4.07
N ASN A 63 16.73 -7.93 -2.83
CA ASN A 63 17.86 -8.06 -1.90
C ASN A 63 17.67 -9.18 -0.88
N MET A 64 16.66 -10.04 -1.07
CA MET A 64 16.37 -11.14 -0.16
C MET A 64 17.46 -12.19 -0.25
N ALA A 65 18.18 -12.39 0.85
CA ALA A 65 19.20 -13.42 0.99
C ALA A 65 19.15 -14.00 2.41
N GLU A 66 19.61 -15.24 2.56
CA GLU A 66 19.75 -15.86 3.88
C GLU A 66 20.73 -15.04 4.75
N GLY A 67 20.33 -14.73 5.98
CA GLY A 67 21.10 -13.89 6.89
C GLY A 67 21.08 -12.38 6.60
N ALA A 68 20.34 -11.93 5.58
CA ALA A 68 20.13 -10.51 5.35
C ALA A 68 19.25 -9.89 6.44
N PHE A 69 19.53 -8.63 6.77
CA PHE A 69 18.68 -7.85 7.66
C PHE A 69 17.45 -7.35 6.90
N PHE A 70 16.32 -7.35 7.58
CA PHE A 70 15.11 -6.70 7.09
C PHE A 70 15.33 -5.19 6.95
N VAL A 71 14.56 -4.53 6.09
CA VAL A 71 14.63 -3.07 5.92
C VAL A 71 14.35 -2.35 7.25
N ASP A 72 14.92 -1.16 7.43
CA ASP A 72 14.57 -0.31 8.58
C ASP A 72 13.10 0.14 8.44
N ILE A 73 12.24 -0.46 9.27
CA ILE A 73 10.80 -0.25 9.26
C ILE A 73 10.46 1.21 9.58
N GLU A 74 11.16 1.82 10.53
CA GLU A 74 10.86 3.18 10.97
C GLU A 74 11.28 4.20 9.93
N GLU A 75 12.44 3.99 9.29
CA GLU A 75 12.85 4.81 8.17
C GLU A 75 11.90 4.68 6.97
N ASN A 76 11.48 3.46 6.62
CA ASN A 76 10.52 3.25 5.56
C ASN A 76 9.16 3.89 5.87
N ASN A 77 8.70 3.80 7.12
CA ASN A 77 7.49 4.47 7.59
C ASN A 77 7.61 6.00 7.45
N ARG A 78 8.74 6.60 7.88
CA ARG A 78 8.98 8.04 7.73
C ARG A 78 8.95 8.50 6.27
N GLN A 79 9.54 7.73 5.36
CA GLN A 79 9.51 8.04 3.93
C GLN A 79 8.08 7.97 3.36
N ALA A 80 7.31 6.96 3.77
CA ALA A 80 5.90 6.86 3.43
C ALA A 80 5.10 8.08 3.93
N HIS A 81 5.37 8.52 5.17
CA HIS A 81 4.76 9.70 5.77
C HIS A 81 5.08 10.98 4.98
N GLY A 82 6.34 11.21 4.58
CA GLY A 82 6.70 12.39 3.78
C GLY A 82 5.97 12.47 2.43
N ARG A 83 5.69 11.30 1.81
CA ARG A 83 4.94 11.22 0.54
C ARG A 83 3.45 11.47 0.69
N ARG A 84 2.86 11.24 1.87
CA ARG A 84 1.46 11.61 2.16
C ARG A 84 1.22 13.10 2.07
N SER A 85 2.17 13.88 2.61
CA SER A 85 2.11 15.34 2.65
C SER A 85 2.40 16.00 1.30
N SER A 86 3.08 15.30 0.38
CA SER A 86 3.49 15.85 -0.93
C SER A 86 2.57 15.38 -2.07
N THR A 87 1.89 16.32 -2.72
CA THR A 87 0.98 16.06 -3.85
C THR A 87 1.77 15.94 -5.15
N ARG A 88 2.42 14.81 -5.43
CA ARG A 88 2.89 14.47 -6.78
C ARG A 88 3.13 12.97 -6.95
N ILE A 89 2.05 12.21 -6.98
CA ILE A 89 2.12 10.86 -7.59
C ILE A 89 2.00 11.11 -9.09
N GLY A 90 3.12 11.00 -9.80
CA GLY A 90 3.17 11.04 -11.24
C GLY A 90 2.44 9.82 -11.81
N MET A 91 1.20 10.02 -12.22
CA MET A 91 0.58 9.19 -13.24
C MET A 91 1.30 9.52 -14.56
N ARG A 92 2.19 8.62 -14.99
CA ARG A 92 2.55 8.45 -16.39
C ARG A 92 1.82 7.23 -16.92
#